data_AF-A0A1B1MA87-F1
#
_entry.id   AF-A0A1B1MA87-F1
#
_cell.length_a   1.000
_cell.length_b   1.000
_cell.length_c   1.000
_cell.angle_alpha   90.00
_cell.angle_beta   90.00
_cell.angle_gamma   90.00
#
_symmetry.space_group_name_H-M   'P 1'
#
loop_
_entity.id
_entity.type
_entity.pdbx_description
1 polymer ?
#
loop_
_entity_poly.entity_id
_entity_poly.type
_entity_poly.pdbx_seq_one_letter_code
_entity_poly.pdbx_strand_id
1 'polypeptide(L)'
;MIRPGSYPPGARGAFTAAQELVIRDILADTEGVVRWGGDDRRPYEGLFRLAVGPDDPRLASVAARIRAWNETPGRGSGVLVDTAQPSRRRRAVRGR
;
A
#
# COMPACT_ATOMS: atom_id res chain seq x y z
N MET A 1 6.64 12.05 -12.37
CA MET A 1 5.78 12.37 -13.53
C MET A 1 4.35 11.98 -13.17
N ILE A 2 3.44 12.95 -13.08
CA ILE A 2 2.00 12.67 -12.99
C ILE A 2 1.48 12.59 -14.44
N ARG A 3 0.71 11.55 -14.77
CA ARG A 3 0.10 11.38 -16.09
C ARG A 3 -1.43 11.53 -15.96
N PRO A 4 -1.97 12.75 -16.11
CA PRO A 4 -3.40 12.98 -16.01
C PRO A 4 -4.17 12.07 -16.98
N GLY A 5 -5.22 11.42 -16.50
CA GLY A 5 -6.07 10.56 -17.33
C GLY A 5 -5.51 9.17 -17.67
N SER A 6 -4.25 8.85 -17.34
CA SER A 6 -3.67 7.53 -17.66
C SER A 6 -4.16 6.39 -16.77
N TYR A 7 -4.85 6.69 -15.66
CA TYR A 7 -5.41 5.70 -14.75
C TYR A 7 -6.82 6.13 -14.32
N PRO A 8 -7.81 6.16 -15.21
CA PRO A 8 -9.13 6.65 -14.87
C PRO A 8 -9.87 5.67 -13.95
N PRO A 9 -10.80 6.15 -13.10
CA PRO A 9 -11.67 5.26 -12.32
C PRO A 9 -12.46 4.30 -13.22
N GLY A 10 -12.45 3.02 -12.88
CA GLY A 10 -13.06 1.91 -13.60
C GLY A 10 -12.08 1.12 -14.48
N ALA A 11 -10.89 1.67 -14.77
CA ALA A 11 -9.86 0.92 -15.48
C ALA A 11 -9.26 -0.19 -14.61
N ARG A 12 -8.95 -1.33 -15.24
CA ARG A 12 -8.25 -2.48 -14.65
C ARG A 12 -7.08 -2.89 -15.52
N GLY A 13 -6.14 -3.62 -14.93
CA GLY A 13 -5.05 -4.26 -15.67
C GLY A 13 -3.87 -3.33 -15.92
N ALA A 14 -3.74 -2.25 -15.14
CA ALA A 14 -2.54 -1.41 -15.14
C ALA A 14 -1.33 -2.10 -14.49
N PHE A 15 -1.57 -3.17 -13.72
CA PHE A 15 -0.55 -3.96 -13.04
C PHE A 15 -0.64 -5.43 -13.41
N THR A 16 0.51 -6.10 -13.50
CA THR A 16 0.57 -7.56 -13.59
C THR A 16 0.28 -8.18 -12.22
N ALA A 17 -0.06 -9.47 -12.18
CA ALA A 17 -0.27 -10.19 -10.92
C ALA A 17 0.93 -10.09 -9.96
N ALA A 18 2.16 -10.10 -10.48
CA ALA A 18 3.36 -9.92 -9.67
C ALA A 18 3.47 -8.50 -9.09
N GLN A 19 3.13 -7.47 -9.87
CA GLN A 19 3.09 -6.09 -9.39
C GLN A 19 1.98 -5.88 -8.34
N GLU A 20 0.82 -6.53 -8.50
CA GLU A 20 -0.21 -6.51 -7.48
C GLU A 20 0.28 -7.13 -6.16
N LEU A 21 1.05 -8.23 -6.19
CA LEU A 21 1.67 -8.80 -4.99
C LEU A 21 2.61 -7.82 -4.30
N VAL A 22 3.40 -7.06 -5.06
CA VAL A 22 4.25 -5.99 -4.51
C VAL A 22 3.40 -4.89 -3.87
N ILE A 23 2.29 -4.48 -4.50
CA ILE A 23 1.34 -3.52 -3.91
C ILE A 23 0.80 -4.06 -2.58
N ARG A 24 0.42 -5.35 -2.51
CA ARG A 24 -0.05 -5.96 -1.25
C ARG A 24 1.00 -5.94 -0.15
N ASP A 25 2.26 -6.18 -0.51
CA ASP A 25 3.37 -6.14 0.42
C ASP A 25 3.62 -4.73 0.98
N ILE A 26 3.59 -3.71 0.11
CA ILE A 26 3.67 -2.30 0.52
C ILE A 26 2.51 -1.96 1.47
N LEU A 27 1.27 -2.32 1.13
CA LEU A 27 0.11 -2.06 1.97
C LEU A 27 0.22 -2.75 3.33
N ALA A 28 0.84 -3.93 3.41
CA ALA A 28 1.09 -4.64 4.66
C ALA A 28 1.99 -3.82 5.61
N ASP A 29 2.96 -3.08 5.08
CA ASP A 29 3.81 -2.22 5.91
C ASP A 29 3.08 -1.00 6.48
N THR A 30 1.95 -0.63 5.88
CA THR A 30 1.09 0.50 6.30
C THR A 30 0.02 0.11 7.31
N GLU A 31 -0.09 -1.15 7.74
CA GLU A 31 -0.98 -1.58 8.83
C GLU A 31 -2.47 -1.21 8.65
N GLY A 32 -2.92 -1.08 7.41
CA GLY A 32 -4.27 -0.67 7.06
C GLY A 32 -4.52 0.84 7.12
N VAL A 33 -3.50 1.65 7.38
CA VAL A 33 -3.56 3.13 7.29
C VAL A 33 -3.73 3.57 5.85
N VAL A 34 -3.11 2.88 4.89
CA VAL A 34 -3.25 3.16 3.46
C VAL A 34 -4.12 2.08 2.81
N ARG A 35 -5.02 2.50 1.92
CA ARG A 35 -5.80 1.62 1.04
C ARG A 35 -5.52 1.92 -0.42
N TRP A 36 -5.51 0.87 -1.23
CA TRP A 36 -5.42 0.96 -2.68
C TRP A 36 -6.81 0.90 -3.33
N GLY A 37 -7.09 1.84 -4.23
CA GLY A 37 -8.36 1.94 -4.93
C GLY A 37 -8.62 0.81 -5.92
N GLY A 38 -7.62 -0.01 -6.28
CA GLY A 38 -7.83 -1.22 -7.08
C GLY A 38 -8.78 -2.24 -6.43
N ASP A 39 -8.93 -2.19 -5.10
CA ASP A 39 -9.87 -3.01 -4.32
C ASP A 39 -11.29 -2.46 -4.25
N ASP A 40 -11.52 -1.23 -4.73
CA ASP A 40 -12.84 -0.63 -4.67
C ASP A 40 -13.81 -1.30 -5.66
N ARG A 41 -15.11 -1.22 -5.35
CA ARG A 41 -16.18 -1.74 -6.24
C ARG A 41 -16.06 -1.19 -7.66
N ARG A 42 -15.74 0.09 -7.78
CA ARG A 42 -15.26 0.70 -9.03
C ARG A 42 -13.75 0.92 -8.87
N PRO A 43 -12.91 0.08 -9.48
CA PRO A 43 -11.46 0.13 -9.28
C PRO A 43 -10.90 1.48 -9.64
N TYR A 44 -9.94 1.95 -8.85
CA TYR A 44 -9.13 3.10 -9.20
C TYR A 44 -7.67 2.75 -8.91
N GLU A 45 -7.04 2.03 -9.84
CA GLU A 45 -5.71 1.44 -9.63
C GLU A 45 -4.60 2.49 -9.42
N GLY A 46 -4.80 3.74 -9.84
CA GLY A 46 -3.90 4.86 -9.54
C GLY A 46 -4.12 5.55 -8.18
N LEU A 47 -5.14 5.16 -7.41
CA LEU A 47 -5.50 5.81 -6.15
C LEU A 47 -4.91 5.07 -4.95
N PHE A 48 -4.18 5.81 -4.11
CA PHE A 48 -3.82 5.41 -2.75
C PHE A 48 -4.36 6.48 -1.79
N ARG A 49 -5.03 6.05 -0.72
CA ARG A 49 -5.65 6.98 0.24
C ARG A 49 -5.43 6.54 1.67
N LEU A 50 -5.46 7.50 2.59
CA LEU A 50 -5.59 7.20 4.01
C LEU A 50 -6.98 6.60 4.27
N ALA A 51 -7.02 5.55 5.08
CA ALA A 51 -8.23 4.85 5.48
C ALA A 51 -8.59 5.07 6.94
N VAL A 52 -7.83 5.92 7.62
CA VAL A 52 -8.00 6.28 9.02
C VAL A 52 -8.09 7.79 9.16
N GLY A 53 -8.73 8.25 10.23
CA GLY A 53 -8.78 9.67 10.57
C GLY A 53 -7.41 10.20 11.04
N PRO A 54 -7.26 11.53 11.15
CA PRO A 54 -6.00 12.17 11.54
C PRO A 54 -5.53 11.79 12.95
N ASP A 55 -6.46 11.45 13.86
CA ASP A 55 -6.15 11.11 15.25
C ASP A 55 -5.91 9.59 15.48
N ASP A 56 -5.94 8.77 14.42
CA ASP A 56 -5.65 7.34 14.58
C ASP A 56 -4.17 7.13 14.91
N PRO A 57 -3.83 6.50 16.05
CA PRO A 57 -2.44 6.36 16.49
C PRO A 57 -1.58 5.53 15.52
N ARG A 58 -2.20 4.68 14.69
CA ARG A 58 -1.48 3.92 13.66
C ARG A 58 -0.89 4.83 12.59
N LEU A 59 -1.51 5.97 12.30
CA LEU A 59 -1.00 6.93 11.32
C LEU A 59 0.38 7.46 11.75
N ALA A 60 0.52 7.88 13.01
CA ALA A 60 1.79 8.36 13.56
C ALA A 60 2.86 7.26 13.55
N SER A 61 2.50 6.04 13.95
CA SER A 61 3.41 4.88 13.96
C SER A 61 3.92 4.51 12.56
N VAL A 62 3.02 4.42 11.58
CA VAL A 62 3.38 4.12 10.18
C VAL A 62 4.25 5.22 9.60
N ALA A 63 3.92 6.49 9.84
CA ALA A 63 4.72 7.61 9.37
C ALA A 63 6.13 7.60 9.98
N ALA A 64 6.25 7.31 11.28
CA ALA A 64 7.56 7.19 11.95
C ALA A 64 8.40 6.03 11.36
N ARG A 65 7.78 4.88 11.12
CA ARG A 65 8.45 3.74 10.47
C ARG A 65 9.00 4.10 9.08
N ILE A 66 8.19 4.71 8.24
CA ILE A 66 8.60 5.07 6.87
C ILE A 66 9.75 6.08 6.91
N ARG A 67 9.71 7.07 7.83
CA ARG A 67 10.83 8.00 8.03
C ARG A 67 12.11 7.28 8.45
N ALA A 68 12.04 6.35 9.39
CA ALA A 68 13.20 5.58 9.83
C ALA A 68 13.86 4.75 8.70
N TRP A 69 13.09 4.32 7.69
CA TRP A 69 13.65 3.63 6.52
C TRP A 69 14.49 4.55 5.63
N ASN A 70 14.12 5.82 5.50
CA ASN A 70 14.93 6.79 4.76
C ASN A 70 16.31 7.01 5.42
N GLU A 71 16.39 6.81 6.74
CA GLU A 71 17.61 6.95 7.53
C GLU A 71 18.44 5.67 7.59
N THR A 72 17.87 4.52 7.19
CA THR A 72 18.51 3.20 7.28
C THR A 72 18.46 2.46 5.95
N PRO A 73 19.52 2.54 5.11
CA PRO A 73 19.61 1.78 3.87
C PRO A 73 19.36 0.28 4.09
N GLY A 74 18.61 -0.36 3.19
CA GLY A 74 18.29 -1.79 3.30
C GLY A 74 17.20 -2.10 4.32
N ARG A 75 16.29 -1.16 4.61
CA ARG A 75 15.04 -1.42 5.34
C ARG A 75 13.83 -0.93 4.53
N GLY A 76 12.70 -1.61 4.71
CA GLY A 76 11.41 -1.21 4.14
C GLY A 76 10.87 -2.12 3.04
N SER A 77 9.80 -1.65 2.39
CA SER A 77 9.15 -2.40 1.31
C SER A 77 10.11 -2.62 0.14
N GLY A 78 10.12 -3.84 -0.40
CA GLY A 78 11.05 -4.25 -1.47
C GLY A 78 12.41 -4.78 -0.99
N VAL A 79 12.71 -4.74 0.32
CA VAL A 79 13.94 -5.34 0.88
C VAL A 79 13.78 -6.83 1.18
N LEU A 80 12.56 -7.30 1.42
CA LEU A 80 12.30 -8.71 1.75
C LEU A 80 12.16 -9.57 0.49
N VAL A 81 12.56 -10.85 0.62
CA VAL A 81 12.63 -11.83 -0.48
C VAL A 81 11.27 -12.47 -0.79
N ASP A 82 10.35 -12.58 0.19
CA ASP A 82 9.03 -13.21 -0.01
C ASP A 82 7.86 -12.28 0.38
N THR A 83 7.23 -11.71 -0.65
CA THR A 83 6.05 -10.82 -0.58
C THR A 83 4.73 -11.59 -0.38
N ALA A 84 4.73 -12.91 -0.56
CA ALA A 84 3.53 -13.74 -0.49
C ALA A 84 3.24 -14.30 0.91
N GLN A 85 4.14 -14.09 1.89
CA GLN A 85 4.02 -14.61 3.26
C GLN A 85 2.63 -14.36 3.89
N PRO A 86 2.00 -15.37 4.54
CA PRO A 86 0.65 -15.21 5.13
C PRO A 86 0.54 -14.11 6.18
N SER A 87 1.61 -13.84 6.94
CA SER A 87 1.69 -12.74 7.92
C SER A 87 1.57 -11.36 7.26
N ARG A 88 2.22 -11.16 6.11
CA ARG A 88 2.17 -9.93 5.30
C ARG A 88 0.74 -9.66 4.81
N ARG A 89 0.09 -10.67 4.21
CA ARG A 89 -1.29 -10.56 3.71
C ARG A 89 -2.28 -10.15 4.79
N ARG A 90 -2.18 -10.73 6.00
CA ARG A 90 -3.04 -10.38 7.14
C ARG A 90 -2.89 -8.93 7.59
N ARG A 91 -1.67 -8.39 7.52
CA ARG A 91 -1.38 -7.01 7.93
C ARG A 91 -1.98 -5.98 6.97
N ALA A 92 -2.04 -6.32 5.67
CA ALA A 92 -2.66 -5.47 4.64
C ALA A 92 -4.18 -5.28 4.83
N VAL A 93 -4.87 -6.19 5.52
CA VAL A 93 -6.34 -6.19 5.66
C VAL A 93 -6.85 -5.81 7.06
N ARG A 94 -5.95 -5.46 8.00
CA ARG A 94 -6.28 -5.21 9.43
C ARG A 94 -7.15 -3.97 9.73
N GLY A 95 -7.55 -3.20 8.71
CA GLY A 95 -8.38 -1.99 8.85
C GLY A 95 -9.77 -2.12 8.21
N ARG A 96 -10.37 -3.32 8.21
CA ARG A 96 -11.78 -3.51 7.87
C ARG A 96 -12.64 -3.44 9.12
#